data_AF-A0A7S0M9X7-F1
#
_entry.id   AF-A0A7S0M9X7-F1
#
_cell.length_a   1.000
_cell.length_b   1.000
_cell.length_c   1.000
_cell.angle_alpha   90.00
_cell.angle_beta   90.00
_cell.angle_gamma   90.00
#
_symmetry.space_group_name_H-M   'P 1'
#
loop_
_entity.id
_entity.type
_entity.pdbx_description
1 polymer ?
#
loop_
_entity_poly.entity_id
_entity_poly.type
_entity_poly.pdbx_seq_one_letter_code
_entity_poly.pdbx_strand_id
1 'polypeptide(L)'
;VFGEIIPQAVCTKYRLPIGANLAWLVWLLQGLLLPIAYPIARVLDWALGENHPTMYRRAELKELTRQHGIDNENGPGTLTQDEVRIMGGVMDLVDKQARDAMQPLEGVYMLDIHAPLTRPLLEDIAAAGHSR
;
A
#
# COMPACT_ATOMS: atom_id res chain seq x y z
N VAL A 1 -5.54 -33.61 -19.45
CA VAL A 1 -4.08 -33.51 -19.20
C VAL A 1 -3.28 -33.11 -20.45
N PHE A 2 -3.36 -33.85 -21.57
CA PHE A 2 -2.59 -33.52 -22.79
C PHE A 2 -3.14 -32.38 -23.66
N GLY A 3 -4.43 -32.07 -23.59
CA GLY A 3 -5.07 -31.06 -24.45
C GLY A 3 -5.08 -29.62 -23.92
N GLU A 4 -4.84 -29.41 -22.63
CA GLU A 4 -4.96 -28.08 -21.98
C GLU A 4 -3.59 -27.59 -21.49
N ILE A 5 -2.79 -28.48 -20.89
CA ILE A 5 -1.51 -28.13 -20.27
C ILE A 5 -0.44 -27.83 -21.32
N ILE A 6 -0.37 -28.61 -22.40
CA ILE A 6 0.60 -28.39 -23.49
C ILE A 6 0.35 -27.07 -24.21
N PRO A 7 -0.87 -26.76 -24.71
CA PRO A 7 -1.10 -25.47 -25.34
C PRO A 7 -0.94 -24.31 -24.36
N GLN A 8 -1.31 -24.46 -23.09
CA GLN A 8 -1.11 -23.43 -22.08
C GLN A 8 0.38 -23.17 -21.78
N ALA A 9 1.22 -24.22 -21.73
CA ALA A 9 2.67 -24.11 -21.52
C ALA A 9 3.41 -23.52 -22.75
N VAL A 10 2.95 -23.84 -23.96
CA VAL A 10 3.49 -23.25 -25.20
C VAL A 10 3.09 -21.77 -25.29
N CYS A 11 1.85 -21.44 -24.95
CA CYS A 11 1.40 -20.05 -24.87
C CYS A 11 2.21 -19.26 -23.84
N THR A 12 2.53 -19.82 -22.67
CA THR A 12 3.30 -19.07 -21.66
C THR A 12 4.74 -18.75 -22.10
N LYS A 13 5.37 -19.62 -22.91
CA LYS A 13 6.74 -19.44 -23.43
C LYS A 13 6.82 -18.60 -24.71
N TYR A 14 5.82 -18.67 -25.59
CA TYR A 14 5.80 -18.00 -26.90
C TYR A 14 4.67 -16.95 -27.05
N ARG A 15 4.23 -16.37 -25.92
CA ARG A 15 3.15 -15.38 -25.82
C ARG A 15 3.24 -14.23 -26.84
N LEU A 16 4.44 -13.66 -27.01
CA LEU A 16 4.70 -12.52 -27.89
C LEU A 16 4.58 -12.83 -29.38
N PRO A 17 5.30 -13.82 -29.96
CA PRO A 17 5.20 -14.11 -31.39
C PRO A 17 3.85 -14.72 -31.79
N ILE A 18 3.24 -15.54 -30.93
CA ILE A 18 1.92 -16.12 -31.19
C ILE A 18 0.84 -15.03 -31.12
N GLY A 19 0.94 -14.12 -30.13
CA GLY A 19 0.06 -12.97 -30.02
C GLY A 19 0.15 -12.03 -31.23
N ALA A 20 1.36 -11.79 -31.75
CA ALA A 20 1.56 -10.98 -32.95
C ALA A 20 0.89 -11.58 -34.19
N ASN A 21 0.99 -12.90 -34.38
CA ASN A 21 0.38 -13.57 -35.54
C ASN A 21 -1.16 -13.68 -35.42
N LEU A 22 -1.70 -13.73 -34.21
CA LEU A 22 -3.15 -13.74 -33.96
C LEU A 22 -3.75 -12.32 -33.88
N ALA A 23 -2.93 -11.27 -33.94
CA ALA A 23 -3.40 -9.89 -33.77
C ALA A 23 -4.53 -9.56 -34.76
N TRP A 24 -4.39 -9.90 -36.04
CA TRP A 24 -5.41 -9.60 -37.05
C TRP A 24 -6.78 -10.25 -36.73
N LEU A 25 -6.78 -11.47 -36.18
CA LEU A 25 -7.98 -12.19 -35.77
C LEU A 25 -8.63 -11.52 -34.56
N VAL A 26 -7.82 -11.08 -33.59
CA VAL A 26 -8.30 -10.36 -32.40
C VAL A 26 -8.94 -9.03 -32.80
N TRP A 27 -8.32 -8.28 -33.72
CA TRP A 27 -8.89 -7.03 -34.25
C TRP A 27 -10.23 -7.25 -34.94
N LEU A 28 -10.37 -8.32 -35.72
CA LEU A 28 -11.64 -8.69 -36.37
C LEU A 28 -12.72 -9.05 -35.33
N LEU A 29 -12.36 -9.89 -34.35
CA LEU A 29 -13.26 -10.30 -33.28
C LEU A 29 -13.69 -9.10 -32.43
N GLN A 30 -12.75 -8.18 -32.13
CA GLN A 30 -13.02 -6.95 -31.41
C GLN A 30 -13.99 -6.07 -32.18
N GLY A 31 -13.83 -5.91 -33.50
CA GLY A 31 -14.78 -5.18 -34.35
C GLY A 31 -16.18 -5.79 -34.34
N LEU A 32 -16.28 -7.13 -34.34
CA LEU A 32 -17.56 -7.84 -34.33
C LEU A 32 -18.26 -7.78 -32.95
N LEU A 33 -17.49 -7.84 -31.86
CA LEU A 33 -18.02 -7.74 -30.50
C LEU A 33 -18.31 -6.30 -30.08
N LEU A 34 -17.63 -5.30 -30.65
CA LEU A 34 -17.80 -3.88 -30.33
C LEU A 34 -19.27 -3.40 -30.32
N PRO A 35 -20.11 -3.69 -31.33
CA PRO A 35 -21.51 -3.25 -31.33
C PRO A 35 -22.35 -3.82 -30.19
N ILE A 36 -21.94 -4.95 -29.61
CA ILE A 36 -22.64 -5.61 -28.49
C ILE A 36 -22.01 -5.20 -27.16
N ALA A 37 -20.69 -5.11 -27.09
CA ALA A 37 -19.95 -4.73 -25.89
C ALA A 37 -20.21 -3.27 -25.51
N TYR A 38 -20.32 -2.36 -26.48
CA TYR A 38 -20.57 -0.94 -26.24
C TYR A 38 -21.88 -0.65 -25.49
N PRO A 39 -23.06 -1.17 -25.91
CA PRO A 39 -24.30 -0.94 -25.17
C PRO A 39 -24.29 -1.59 -23.79
N ILE A 40 -23.67 -2.77 -23.63
CA ILE A 40 -23.54 -3.42 -22.32
C ILE A 40 -22.69 -2.57 -21.37
N ALA A 41 -21.53 -2.10 -21.84
CA ALA A 41 -20.67 -1.20 -21.07
C ALA A 41 -21.40 0.08 -20.68
N ARG A 42 -22.11 0.71 -21.63
CA ARG A 42 -22.86 1.95 -21.38
C ARG A 42 -24.02 1.76 -20.39
N VAL A 43 -24.70 0.62 -20.42
CA VAL A 43 -25.74 0.28 -19.44
C VAL A 43 -25.13 0.04 -18.06
N LEU A 44 -23.99 -0.64 -17.99
CA LEU A 44 -23.28 -0.88 -16.74
C LEU A 44 -22.79 0.43 -16.13
N ASP A 45 -22.21 1.32 -16.94
CA ASP A 45 -21.76 2.66 -16.52
C ASP A 45 -22.94 3.51 -16.01
N TRP A 46 -24.12 3.39 -16.65
CA TRP A 46 -25.33 4.08 -16.19
C TRP A 46 -25.89 3.50 -14.89
N ALA A 47 -25.79 2.18 -14.69
CA ALA A 47 -26.25 1.48 -13.49
C ALA A 47 -25.30 1.63 -12.29
N LEU A 48 -23.98 1.66 -12.51
CA LEU A 48 -22.96 1.84 -11.47
C LEU A 48 -22.69 3.31 -11.14
N GLY A 49 -23.15 4.24 -11.98
CA GLY A 49 -22.88 5.67 -11.86
C GLY A 49 -21.52 6.05 -12.44
N GLU A 50 -21.40 7.29 -12.91
CA GLU A 50 -20.16 7.84 -13.46
C GLU A 50 -18.99 7.49 -12.54
N ASN A 51 -18.02 6.75 -13.08
CA ASN A 51 -16.80 6.34 -12.41
C ASN A 51 -16.38 7.39 -11.39
N HIS A 52 -16.63 7.11 -10.11
CA HIS A 52 -15.95 7.86 -9.06
C HIS A 52 -14.46 7.74 -9.43
N PRO A 53 -13.72 8.84 -9.64
CA PRO A 53 -12.27 8.72 -9.68
C PRO A 53 -11.94 7.94 -8.43
N THR A 54 -11.29 6.78 -8.57
CA THR A 54 -11.03 5.83 -7.48
C THR A 54 -10.06 6.49 -6.50
N MET A 55 -10.59 7.46 -5.76
CA MET A 55 -9.99 8.10 -4.62
C MET A 55 -10.13 7.07 -3.54
N TYR A 56 -9.22 6.10 -3.55
CA TYR A 56 -9.14 5.12 -2.49
C TYR A 56 -9.06 5.87 -1.17
N ARG A 57 -9.98 5.56 -0.27
CA ARG A 57 -9.95 6.17 1.06
C ARG A 57 -8.66 5.72 1.75
N ARG A 58 -8.09 6.53 2.64
CA ARG A 58 -6.86 6.17 3.37
C ARG A 58 -6.95 4.79 4.05
N ALA A 59 -8.13 4.43 4.57
CA ALA A 59 -8.39 3.11 5.14
C ALA A 59 -8.28 1.97 4.11
N GLU A 60 -8.76 2.19 2.88
CA GLU A 60 -8.68 1.22 1.78
C GLU A 60 -7.24 1.09 1.28
N LEU A 61 -6.51 2.20 1.12
CA LEU A 61 -5.09 2.19 0.77
C LEU A 61 -4.25 1.44 1.82
N LYS A 62 -4.58 1.60 3.10
CA LYS A 62 -3.91 0.90 4.20
C LYS A 62 -4.15 -0.60 4.12
N GLU A 63 -5.39 -1.01 3.85
CA GLU A 63 -5.74 -2.42 3.71
C GLU A 63 -5.13 -3.05 2.45
N LEU A 64 -5.14 -2.34 1.31
CA LEU A 64 -4.47 -2.78 0.09
C LEU A 64 -2.96 -2.96 0.30
N THR A 65 -2.30 -2.02 0.97
CA THR A 65 -0.87 -2.11 1.29
C THR A 65 -0.59 -3.28 2.24
N ARG A 66 -1.48 -3.52 3.20
CA ARG A 66 -1.38 -4.66 4.13
C ARG A 66 -1.53 -6.00 3.40
N GLN A 67 -2.48 -6.12 2.48
CA GLN A 67 -2.69 -7.33 1.68
C GLN A 67 -1.48 -7.63 0.78
N HIS A 68 -0.93 -6.61 0.09
CA HIS A 68 0.26 -6.77 -0.74
C HIS A 68 1.53 -7.15 0.05
N GLY A 69 1.61 -6.80 1.33
CA GLY A 69 2.69 -7.23 2.23
C GLY A 69 2.56 -8.64 2.79
N ILE A 70 1.34 -9.19 2.85
CA ILE A 70 1.07 -10.53 3.40
C ILE A 70 1.14 -11.61 2.32
N ASP A 71 0.67 -11.31 1.11
CA ASP A 71 0.46 -12.33 0.08
C ASP A 71 1.73 -12.71 -0.71
N ASN A 72 2.86 -12.08 -0.43
CA ASN A 72 3.94 -12.02 -1.41
C ASN A 72 5.34 -12.04 -0.77
N GLU A 73 5.59 -13.05 0.06
CA GLU A 73 6.90 -13.30 0.69
C GLU A 73 8.00 -13.68 -0.34
N ASN A 74 7.66 -13.96 -1.61
CA ASN A 74 8.60 -14.52 -2.61
C ASN A 74 8.54 -13.91 -4.03
N GLY A 75 7.88 -12.75 -4.23
CA GLY A 75 7.78 -12.10 -5.54
C GLY A 75 8.85 -11.01 -5.76
N PRO A 76 9.47 -10.88 -6.95
CA PRO A 76 10.31 -9.72 -7.25
C PRO A 76 9.45 -8.45 -7.32
N GLY A 77 9.63 -7.52 -6.38
CA GLY A 77 8.90 -6.25 -6.29
C GLY A 77 7.85 -6.17 -5.19
N THR A 78 7.90 -7.05 -4.19
CA THR A 78 6.97 -7.06 -3.06
C THR A 78 7.48 -6.17 -1.93
N LEU A 79 6.55 -5.49 -1.24
CA LEU A 79 6.90 -4.62 -0.12
C LEU A 79 7.29 -5.48 1.08
N THR A 80 8.41 -5.16 1.71
CA THR A 80 8.84 -5.80 2.95
C THR A 80 7.89 -5.42 4.09
N GLN A 81 7.75 -6.29 5.09
CA GLN A 81 6.90 -6.01 6.27
C GLN A 81 7.22 -4.66 6.93
N ASP A 82 8.50 -4.29 6.99
CA ASP A 82 8.93 -3.00 7.53
C ASP A 82 8.50 -1.82 6.67
N GLU A 83 8.52 -1.95 5.34
CA GLU A 83 8.05 -0.91 4.41
C GLU A 83 6.54 -0.70 4.56
N VAL A 84 5.77 -1.78 4.69
CA VAL A 84 4.33 -1.72 4.97
C VAL A 84 4.05 -1.07 6.33
N ARG A 85 4.84 -1.38 7.35
CA ARG A 85 4.71 -0.76 8.69
C ARG A 85 5.03 0.73 8.67
N ILE A 86 6.07 1.13 7.96
CA ILE A 86 6.46 2.54 7.80
C ILE A 86 5.36 3.30 7.05
N MET A 87 4.87 2.78 5.91
CA MET A 87 3.78 3.42 5.16
C MET A 87 2.51 3.54 5.99
N GLY A 88 2.12 2.48 6.70
CA GLY A 88 0.98 2.52 7.62
C GLY A 88 1.16 3.58 8.70
N GLY A 89 2.36 3.68 9.29
CA GLY A 89 2.70 4.71 10.26
C GLY A 89 2.64 6.13 9.71
N VAL A 90 3.07 6.35 8.47
CA VAL A 90 2.98 7.65 7.77
C VAL A 90 1.53 8.03 7.51
N MET A 91 0.71 7.08 7.05
CA MET A 91 -0.71 7.30 6.83
C MET A 91 -1.44 7.65 8.12
N ASP A 92 -1.09 6.99 9.24
CA ASP A 92 -1.63 7.27 10.56
C ASP A 92 -1.12 8.60 11.14
N LEU A 93 0.09 9.04 10.77
CA LEU A 93 0.68 10.30 11.24
C LEU A 93 -0.11 11.52 10.80
N VAL A 94 -0.79 11.46 9.65
CA VAL A 94 -1.58 12.59 9.14
C VAL A 94 -2.74 12.94 10.06
N ASP A 95 -3.29 11.96 10.77
CA ASP A 95 -4.43 12.14 11.67
C ASP A 95 -4.01 12.22 13.16
N LYS A 96 -2.73 11.98 13.47
CA LYS A 96 -2.18 12.10 14.82
C LYS A 96 -2.04 13.56 15.26
N GLN A 97 -2.42 13.83 16.50
CA GLN A 97 -2.21 15.10 17.16
C GLN A 97 -1.10 15.00 18.20
N ALA A 98 -0.51 16.13 18.60
CA ALA A 98 0.56 16.16 19.60
C ALA A 98 0.15 15.47 20.91
N ARG A 99 -1.12 15.60 21.31
CA ARG A 99 -1.68 14.92 22.49
C ARG A 99 -1.63 13.39 22.43
N ASP A 100 -1.61 12.81 21.24
CA ASP A 100 -1.63 11.35 21.05
C ASP A 100 -0.22 10.75 21.20
N ALA A 101 0.82 11.59 21.22
CA ALA A 101 2.23 11.19 21.29
C ALA A 101 3.03 11.87 22.41
N MET A 102 2.48 12.89 23.09
CA MET A 102 3.16 13.61 24.18
C MET A 102 3.17 12.80 25.48
N GLN A 103 4.21 13.00 26.29
CA GLN A 103 4.24 12.54 27.67
C GLN A 103 3.47 13.52 28.56
N PRO A 104 2.55 13.07 29.44
CA PRO A 104 1.90 13.92 30.42
C PRO A 104 2.92 14.61 31.32
N LEU A 105 2.65 15.88 31.71
CA LEU A 105 3.60 16.70 32.48
C LEU A 105 4.05 16.03 33.80
N GLU A 106 3.16 15.27 34.43
CA GLU A 106 3.45 14.51 35.66
C GLU A 106 4.59 13.48 35.49
N GLY A 107 4.76 12.97 34.27
CA GLY A 107 5.78 12.00 33.92
C GLY A 107 6.99 12.60 33.21
N VAL A 108 7.13 13.94 33.20
CA VAL A 108 8.27 14.64 32.61
C VAL A 108 9.32 14.89 33.68
N TYR A 109 10.55 14.44 33.43
CA TYR A 109 11.70 14.82 34.25
C TYR A 109 12.00 16.30 34.04
N MET A 110 11.90 17.10 35.11
CA MET A 110 12.14 18.54 35.08
C MET A 110 13.23 18.91 36.08
N LEU A 111 14.05 19.89 35.71
CA LEU A 111 15.09 20.47 36.55
C LEU A 111 14.69 21.88 36.94
N ASP A 112 14.95 22.24 38.19
CA ASP A 112 14.72 23.61 38.68
C ASP A 112 15.78 24.57 38.08
N ILE A 113 15.35 25.74 37.61
CA ILE A 113 16.22 26.74 36.98
C ILE A 113 17.24 27.36 37.94
N HIS A 114 16.94 27.36 39.23
CA HIS A 114 17.79 27.88 40.29
C HIS A 114 18.61 26.78 40.98
N ALA A 115 18.46 25.51 40.60
CA ALA A 115 19.23 24.42 41.17
C ALA A 115 20.73 24.59 40.83
N PRO A 116 21.62 24.59 41.84
CA PRO A 116 23.05 24.62 41.59
C PRO A 116 23.51 23.28 40.99
N LEU A 117 24.31 23.35 39.93
CA LEU A 117 24.89 22.17 39.28
C LEU A 117 25.89 21.49 40.22
N THR A 118 25.41 20.51 40.98
CA THR A 118 26.17 19.80 42.00
C THR A 118 26.35 18.33 41.57
N ARG A 119 27.40 17.66 42.03
CA ARG A 119 27.66 16.23 41.75
C ARG A 119 26.45 15.30 41.90
N PRO A 120 25.66 15.35 43.00
CA PRO A 120 24.46 14.50 43.13
C PRO A 120 23.40 14.80 42.06
N LEU A 121 23.20 16.08 41.71
CA LEU A 121 22.28 16.45 40.63
C LEU A 121 22.77 15.91 39.27
N LEU A 122 24.08 15.90 39.04
CA LEU A 122 24.67 15.35 37.82
C LEU A 122 24.49 13.83 37.73
N GLU A 123 24.61 13.13 38.87
CA GLU A 123 24.34 11.69 38.97
C GLU A 123 22.86 11.38 38.74
N ASP A 124 21.95 12.19 39.26
CA ASP A 124 20.50 12.07 39.03
C ASP A 124 20.13 12.27 37.55
N ILE A 125 20.71 13.27 36.88
CA ILE A 125 20.51 13.51 35.43
C ILE A 125 21.05 12.33 34.61
N ALA A 126 22.25 11.83 34.95
CA ALA A 126 22.86 10.70 34.27
C ALA A 126 22.04 9.41 34.46
N ALA A 127 21.44 9.21 35.65
CA ALA A 127 20.54 8.11 35.93
C ALA A 127 19.21 8.22 35.18
N ALA A 128 18.70 9.45 34.98
CA ALA A 128 17.50 9.70 34.16
C ALA A 128 17.73 9.37 32.68
N GLY A 129 18.96 9.54 32.17
CA GLY A 129 19.37 9.08 30.84
C GLY A 129 18.68 9.80 29.67
N HIS A 130 18.04 10.93 29.92
CA HIS A 130 17.42 11.76 28.89
C HIS A 130 18.43 12.75 28.29
N SER A 131 18.46 12.87 26.96
CA SER A 131 19.28 13.90 26.29
C SER A 131 18.70 15.31 26.45
N ARG A 132 17.37 15.42 26.59
CA ARG A 132 16.58 16.65 26.72
C ARG A 132 15.34 16.35 27.54
#